data_AF-A0AAU1LX07-F1
#
_entry.id   AF-A0AAU1LX07-F1
#
_cell.length_a   1.000
_cell.length_b   1.000
_cell.length_c   1.000
_cell.angle_alpha   90.00
_cell.angle_beta   90.00
_cell.angle_gamma   90.00
#
_symmetry.space_group_name_H-M   'P 1'
#
loop_
_entity.id
_entity.type
_entity.pdbx_description
1 polymer ?
#
loop_
_entity_poly.entity_id
_entity_poly.type
_entity_poly.pdbx_seq_one_letter_code
_entity_poly.pdbx_strand_id
1 'polypeptide(L)'
;MPTAEQLTLTDEESRLLQQGLMEWCGPARCTEEFAVAMGFDSAQDLSLRGMSIRSALAERAALEPMDWARALLATELAFVSELVGSGYEWSTTTGWPDDTTLRVLRSAQLKLIRTVSPLVGRGLGTRQEPHTEVLRAGGGPPPAPAW
;
A
#
# COMPACT_ATOMS: atom_id res chain seq x y z
N MET A 1 -10.51 -23.76 13.87
CA MET A 1 -10.41 -22.52 13.08
C MET A 1 -9.86 -21.48 14.03
N PRO A 2 -8.63 -20.96 13.85
CA PRO A 2 -8.19 -19.84 14.67
C PRO A 2 -9.07 -18.64 14.31
N THR A 3 -9.83 -18.18 15.28
CA THR A 3 -10.70 -17.00 15.20
C THR A 3 -9.86 -15.82 14.77
N ALA A 4 -10.36 -14.99 13.84
CA ALA A 4 -9.70 -13.76 13.44
C ALA A 4 -9.47 -12.90 14.69
N GLU A 5 -8.25 -12.91 15.21
CA GLU A 5 -7.82 -11.99 16.24
C GLU A 5 -7.97 -10.60 15.63
N GLN A 6 -8.88 -9.81 16.19
CA GLN A 6 -9.21 -8.50 15.66
C GLN A 6 -7.96 -7.63 15.75
N LEU A 7 -7.35 -7.37 14.60
CA LEU A 7 -6.05 -6.71 14.51
C LEU A 7 -6.22 -5.26 15.00
N THR A 8 -5.70 -4.99 16.21
CA THR A 8 -5.96 -3.73 16.91
C THR A 8 -4.73 -2.83 16.84
N LEU A 9 -4.85 -1.74 16.08
CA LEU A 9 -3.85 -0.67 16.04
C LEU A 9 -4.08 0.34 17.17
N THR A 10 -3.01 0.95 17.68
CA THR A 10 -3.11 2.13 18.56
C THR A 10 -3.65 3.34 17.80
N ASP A 11 -4.00 4.42 18.51
CA ASP A 11 -4.39 5.71 17.90
C ASP A 11 -3.28 6.27 17.03
N GLU A 12 -2.03 6.19 17.50
CA GLU A 12 -0.86 6.65 16.75
C GLU A 12 -0.62 5.84 15.48
N GLU A 13 -0.70 4.50 15.56
CA GLU A 13 -0.50 3.62 14.41
C GLU A 13 -1.58 3.84 13.34
N SER A 14 -2.86 3.94 13.75
CA SER A 14 -3.94 4.23 12.81
C SER A 14 -3.78 5.60 12.18
N ARG A 15 -3.46 6.63 12.99
CA ARG A 15 -3.25 7.99 12.50
C ARG A 15 -2.07 8.05 11.53
N LEU A 16 -0.99 7.33 11.79
CA LEU A 16 0.16 7.26 10.90
C LEU A 16 -0.21 6.67 9.54
N LEU A 17 -0.95 5.55 9.52
CA LEU A 17 -1.42 4.95 8.27
C LEU A 17 -2.36 5.88 7.49
N GLN A 18 -3.22 6.61 8.20
CA GLN A 18 -4.09 7.61 7.58
C GLN A 18 -3.33 8.77 6.92
N GLN A 19 -2.24 9.22 7.55
CA GLN A 19 -1.38 10.27 7.00
C GLN A 19 -0.61 9.75 5.78
N GLY A 20 -0.04 8.55 5.86
CA GLY A 20 0.67 7.96 4.72
C GLY A 20 -0.20 7.82 3.47
N LEU A 21 -1.48 7.49 3.62
CA LEU A 21 -2.43 7.50 2.50
C LEU A 21 -2.76 8.92 1.99
N MET A 22 -2.80 9.92 2.87
CA MET A 22 -3.12 11.31 2.48
C MET A 22 -2.02 11.96 1.67
N GLU A 23 -0.75 11.60 1.91
CA GLU A 23 0.39 12.19 1.19
C GLU A 23 0.32 11.97 -0.33
N TRP A 24 -0.30 10.88 -0.77
CA TRP A 24 -0.54 10.57 -2.19
C TRP A 24 -1.66 11.38 -2.83
N CYS A 25 -2.47 12.09 -2.03
CA CYS A 25 -3.41 13.12 -2.50
C CYS A 25 -2.77 14.52 -2.52
N GLY A 26 -1.48 14.64 -2.18
CA GLY A 26 -0.75 15.89 -2.03
C GLY A 26 0.62 15.86 -2.72
N PRO A 27 1.73 16.03 -1.98
CA PRO A 27 3.06 16.25 -2.57
C PRO A 27 3.69 15.01 -3.21
N ALA A 28 3.26 13.80 -2.83
CA ALA A 28 3.79 12.58 -3.41
C ALA A 28 3.36 12.42 -4.87
N ARG A 29 4.29 11.96 -5.71
CA ARG A 29 4.12 11.93 -7.17
C ARG A 29 3.71 10.54 -7.64
N CYS A 30 2.47 10.17 -7.39
CA CYS A 30 1.99 8.84 -7.77
C CYS A 30 1.87 8.69 -9.30
N THR A 31 2.46 7.62 -9.84
CA THR A 31 2.18 7.13 -11.19
C THR A 31 1.26 5.91 -11.12
N GLU A 32 0.71 5.51 -12.26
CA GLU A 32 -0.10 4.28 -12.36
C GLU A 32 0.68 3.05 -11.84
N GLU A 33 1.95 2.93 -12.19
CA GLU A 33 2.80 1.80 -11.81
C GLU A 33 3.08 1.78 -10.31
N PHE A 34 3.25 2.95 -9.67
CA PHE A 34 3.42 3.01 -8.22
C PHE A 34 2.11 2.68 -7.48
N ALA A 35 0.97 3.15 -7.97
CA ALA A 35 -0.33 2.78 -7.42
C ALA A 35 -0.54 1.26 -7.49
N VAL A 36 -0.24 0.66 -8.65
CA VAL A 36 -0.29 -0.80 -8.84
C VAL A 36 0.70 -1.54 -7.95
N ALA A 37 1.93 -1.05 -7.81
CA ALA A 37 2.93 -1.65 -6.93
C ALA A 37 2.47 -1.67 -5.45
N MET A 38 1.73 -0.64 -5.02
CA MET A 38 1.11 -0.55 -3.69
C MET A 38 -0.17 -1.37 -3.55
N GLY A 39 -0.63 -2.04 -4.62
CA GLY A 39 -1.79 -2.91 -4.61
C GLY A 39 -3.12 -2.24 -4.98
N PHE A 40 -3.10 -1.01 -5.48
CA PHE A 40 -4.28 -0.36 -6.06
C PHE A 40 -4.45 -0.72 -7.53
N ASP A 41 -5.63 -0.52 -8.09
CA ASP A 41 -5.87 -0.83 -9.50
C ASP A 41 -5.36 0.27 -10.45
N SER A 42 -5.29 1.51 -9.96
CA SER A 42 -4.82 2.69 -10.69
C SER A 42 -4.50 3.84 -9.73
N ALA A 43 -3.91 4.93 -10.22
CA ALA A 43 -3.74 6.16 -9.45
C ALA A 43 -5.09 6.76 -8.99
N GLN A 44 -6.14 6.61 -9.80
CA GLN A 44 -7.49 7.02 -9.43
C GLN A 44 -8.06 6.14 -8.31
N ASP A 45 -7.89 4.81 -8.41
CA ASP A 45 -8.30 3.88 -7.34
C ASP A 45 -7.55 4.18 -6.04
N LEU A 46 -6.26 4.52 -6.11
CA LEU A 46 -5.50 4.97 -4.94
C LEU A 46 -6.18 6.14 -4.22
N SER A 47 -6.64 7.14 -4.95
CA SER A 47 -7.33 8.29 -4.34
C SER A 47 -8.67 7.88 -3.71
N LEU A 48 -9.51 7.16 -4.45
CA LEU A 48 -10.86 6.79 -4.00
C LEU A 48 -10.84 5.76 -2.87
N ARG A 49 -10.16 4.63 -3.11
CA ARG A 49 -10.02 3.57 -2.12
C ARG A 49 -9.17 4.02 -0.95
N GLY A 50 -8.13 4.83 -1.17
CA GLY A 50 -7.34 5.43 -0.10
C GLY A 50 -8.20 6.25 0.86
N MET A 51 -9.15 7.05 0.36
CA MET A 51 -10.12 7.76 1.22
C MET A 51 -11.00 6.79 2.02
N SER A 52 -11.53 5.74 1.40
CA SER A 52 -12.33 4.73 2.11
C SER A 52 -11.54 4.00 3.20
N ILE A 53 -10.29 3.62 2.92
CA ILE A 53 -9.39 2.99 3.91
C ILE A 53 -9.11 3.96 5.05
N ARG A 54 -8.86 5.23 4.77
CA ARG A 54 -8.64 6.26 5.80
C ARG A 54 -9.85 6.41 6.72
N SER A 55 -11.07 6.45 6.18
CA SER A 55 -12.28 6.48 6.98
C SER A 55 -12.41 5.23 7.87
N ALA A 56 -12.19 4.04 7.31
CA ALA A 56 -12.22 2.80 8.09
C ALA A 56 -11.16 2.78 9.22
N LEU A 57 -9.95 3.28 8.97
CA LEU A 57 -8.90 3.42 9.99
C LEU A 57 -9.31 4.39 11.10
N ALA A 58 -9.94 5.51 10.76
CA ALA A 58 -10.43 6.50 11.72
C ALA A 58 -11.58 5.95 12.58
N GLU A 59 -12.49 5.20 11.97
CA GLU A 59 -13.66 4.61 12.61
C GLU A 59 -13.37 3.28 13.34
N ARG A 60 -12.13 2.77 13.25
CA ARG A 60 -11.73 1.45 13.76
C ARG A 60 -12.56 0.31 13.17
N ALA A 61 -13.00 0.48 11.93
CA ALA A 61 -13.73 -0.54 11.19
C ALA A 61 -12.78 -1.69 10.79
N ALA A 62 -13.36 -2.85 10.51
CA ALA A 62 -12.62 -3.97 9.95
C ALA A 62 -12.15 -3.61 8.53
N LEU A 63 -10.90 -3.98 8.22
CA LEU A 63 -10.32 -3.86 6.89
C LEU A 63 -9.94 -5.24 6.37
N GLU A 64 -10.10 -5.42 5.06
CA GLU A 64 -9.62 -6.62 4.37
C GLU A 64 -8.09 -6.66 4.36
N PRO A 65 -7.46 -7.86 4.30
CA PRO A 65 -6.01 -8.00 4.29
C PRO A 65 -5.29 -7.14 3.24
N MET A 66 -5.89 -6.97 2.05
CA MET A 66 -5.30 -6.14 0.99
C MET A 66 -5.36 -4.66 1.31
N ASP A 67 -6.40 -4.18 1.98
CA ASP A 67 -6.49 -2.78 2.38
C ASP A 67 -5.50 -2.45 3.51
N TRP A 68 -5.19 -3.41 4.39
CA TRP A 68 -4.07 -3.29 5.31
C TRP A 68 -2.73 -3.16 4.59
N ALA A 69 -2.51 -3.99 3.56
CA ALA A 69 -1.28 -3.94 2.77
C ALA A 69 -1.12 -2.62 2.02
N ARG A 70 -2.20 -2.14 1.38
CA ARG A 70 -2.27 -0.84 0.71
C ARG A 70 -1.90 0.31 1.64
N ALA A 71 -2.53 0.36 2.81
CA ALA A 71 -2.24 1.39 3.80
C ALA A 71 -0.77 1.35 4.24
N LEU A 72 -0.26 0.16 4.56
CA LEU A 72 1.10 -0.01 5.04
C LEU A 72 2.16 0.39 3.98
N LEU A 73 2.05 -0.12 2.76
CA LEU A 73 3.00 0.20 1.69
C LEU A 73 2.93 1.67 1.28
N ALA A 74 1.72 2.24 1.21
CA ALA A 74 1.54 3.66 0.94
C ALA A 74 2.26 4.52 1.97
N THR A 75 2.16 4.18 3.26
CA THR A 75 2.88 4.88 4.33
C THR A 75 4.38 4.69 4.23
N GLU A 76 4.86 3.46 4.00
CA GLU A 76 6.30 3.17 3.91
C GLU A 76 6.97 3.95 2.77
N LEU A 77 6.36 3.96 1.59
CA LEU A 77 6.88 4.67 0.43
C LEU A 77 6.77 6.19 0.58
N ALA A 78 5.64 6.70 1.09
CA ALA A 78 5.45 8.12 1.33
C ALA A 78 6.46 8.67 2.34
N PHE A 79 6.73 7.94 3.42
CA PHE A 79 7.66 8.37 4.46
C PHE A 79 9.12 8.29 3.99
N VAL A 80 9.56 7.16 3.43
CA VAL A 80 11.00 6.89 3.26
C VAL A 80 11.56 7.44 1.94
N SER A 81 10.73 7.62 0.92
CA SER A 81 11.22 7.96 -0.42
C SER A 81 11.23 9.47 -0.69
N GLU A 82 12.41 10.05 -0.93
CA GLU A 82 12.56 11.39 -1.52
C GLU A 82 12.14 11.44 -3.00
N LEU A 83 12.16 10.30 -3.69
CA LEU A 83 11.98 10.25 -5.13
C LEU A 83 10.50 10.33 -5.52
N VAL A 84 9.67 9.57 -4.80
CA VAL A 84 8.23 9.44 -5.12
C VAL A 84 7.32 9.78 -3.95
N GLY A 85 7.83 9.70 -2.72
CA GLY A 85 7.12 10.03 -1.50
C GLY A 85 7.38 11.48 -1.07
N SER A 86 7.10 11.75 0.20
CA SER A 86 7.26 13.05 0.83
C SER A 86 8.65 13.21 1.45
N GLY A 87 9.34 12.11 1.82
CA GLY A 87 10.73 12.13 2.28
C GLY A 87 11.02 13.28 3.25
N TYR A 88 11.85 14.22 2.83
CA TYR A 88 12.27 15.39 3.59
C TYR A 88 11.08 16.27 4.02
N GLU A 89 10.05 16.36 3.19
CA GLU A 89 8.84 17.12 3.46
C GLU A 89 7.86 16.40 4.40
N TRP A 90 8.10 15.14 4.75
CA TRP A 90 7.20 14.34 5.60
C TRP A 90 6.91 15.04 6.93
N SER A 91 7.94 15.52 7.62
CA SER A 91 7.76 16.18 8.93
C SER A 91 7.01 17.51 8.81
N THR A 92 7.17 18.23 7.70
CA THR A 92 6.47 19.49 7.41
C THR A 92 5.00 19.25 7.09
N THR A 93 4.71 18.25 6.27
CA THR A 93 3.37 17.97 5.71
C THR A 93 2.47 17.23 6.69
N THR A 94 3.04 16.32 7.48
CA THR A 94 2.30 15.50 8.44
C THR A 94 2.40 16.00 9.88
N GLY A 95 3.45 16.76 10.21
CA GLY A 95 3.81 17.13 11.58
C GLY A 95 4.49 16.01 12.39
N TRP A 96 4.84 14.88 11.76
CA TRP A 96 5.48 13.76 12.42
C TRP A 96 7.01 13.79 12.28
N PRO A 97 7.77 13.82 13.39
CA PRO A 97 9.22 13.65 13.33
C PRO A 97 9.61 12.25 12.84
N ASP A 98 10.74 12.12 12.14
CA ASP A 98 11.22 10.85 11.57
C ASP A 98 11.41 9.75 12.63
N ASP A 99 11.99 10.08 13.78
CA ASP A 99 12.26 9.11 14.85
C ASP A 99 10.96 8.54 15.44
N THR A 100 9.94 9.39 15.54
CA THR A 100 8.60 9.02 16.00
C THR A 100 7.90 8.20 14.93
N THR A 101 7.94 8.65 13.68
CA THR A 101 7.37 7.95 12.52
C THR A 101 7.93 6.54 12.39
N LEU A 102 9.26 6.39 12.39
CA LEU A 102 9.92 5.11 12.24
C LEU A 102 9.54 4.13 13.36
N ARG A 103 9.45 4.62 14.61
CA ARG A 103 9.08 3.82 15.77
C ARG A 103 7.64 3.31 15.69
N VAL A 104 6.70 4.20 15.36
CA VAL A 104 5.27 3.85 15.22
C VAL A 104 5.05 2.95 14.00
N LEU A 105 5.74 3.23 12.89
CA LEU A 105 5.69 2.39 11.68
C LEU A 105 6.18 0.97 11.97
N ARG A 106 7.29 0.81 12.70
CA ARG A 106 7.80 -0.51 13.09
C ARG A 106 6.81 -1.27 13.97
N SER A 107 6.13 -0.57 14.89
CA SER A 107 5.06 -1.17 15.71
C SER A 107 3.89 -1.65 14.84
N ALA A 108 3.41 -0.81 13.90
CA ALA A 108 2.35 -1.18 12.98
C ALA A 108 2.74 -2.38 12.08
N GLN A 109 3.95 -2.37 11.52
CA GLN A 109 4.49 -3.46 10.70
C GLN A 109 4.46 -4.80 11.45
N LEU A 110 4.91 -4.83 12.71
CA LEU A 110 4.93 -6.05 13.52
C LEU A 110 3.52 -6.63 13.75
N LYS A 111 2.51 -5.75 13.88
CA LYS A 111 1.11 -6.18 14.03
C LYS A 111 0.53 -6.68 12.71
N LEU A 112 0.86 -6.02 11.61
CA LEU A 112 0.26 -6.28 10.30
C LEU A 112 0.94 -7.41 9.53
N ILE A 113 2.21 -7.74 9.83
CA ILE A 113 3.02 -8.64 8.99
C ILE A 113 2.38 -10.01 8.75
N ARG A 114 1.71 -10.59 9.77
CA ARG A 114 1.04 -11.88 9.64
C ARG A 114 -0.16 -11.83 8.68
N THR A 115 -0.81 -10.68 8.59
CA THR A 115 -1.97 -10.43 7.74
C THR A 115 -1.56 -10.13 6.31
N VAL A 116 -0.50 -9.32 6.12
CA VAL A 116 -0.13 -8.79 4.80
C VAL A 116 0.93 -9.63 4.07
N SER A 117 1.84 -10.29 4.79
CA SER A 117 2.90 -11.11 4.15
C SER A 117 2.39 -12.21 3.21
N PRO A 118 1.24 -12.88 3.45
CA PRO A 118 0.73 -13.88 2.51
C PRO A 118 0.29 -13.31 1.15
N LEU A 119 0.10 -12.00 1.04
CA LEU A 119 -0.32 -11.32 -0.19
C LEU A 119 0.86 -10.99 -1.11
N VAL A 120 2.09 -10.94 -0.58
CA VAL A 120 3.29 -10.65 -1.37
C VAL A 120 3.48 -11.75 -2.41
N GLY A 121 3.59 -11.37 -3.68
CA GLY A 121 3.64 -12.34 -4.77
C GLY A 121 2.28 -12.96 -5.14
N ARG A 122 1.19 -12.53 -4.48
CA ARG A 122 -0.19 -12.99 -4.69
C ARG A 122 -1.17 -11.81 -4.71
N GLY A 123 -0.95 -10.90 -5.66
CA GLY A 123 -1.75 -9.68 -5.84
C GLY A 123 -1.10 -8.41 -5.31
N LEU A 124 -0.11 -8.51 -4.41
CA LEU A 124 0.70 -7.38 -3.94
C LEU A 124 2.13 -7.47 -4.48
N GLY A 125 2.64 -6.37 -5.04
CA GLY A 125 4.00 -6.30 -5.62
C GLY A 125 4.21 -7.22 -6.82
N THR A 126 3.13 -7.73 -7.42
CA THR A 126 3.16 -8.56 -8.62
C THR A 126 2.85 -7.72 -9.84
N ARG A 127 3.59 -7.93 -10.93
CA ARG A 127 3.12 -7.48 -12.25
C ARG A 127 1.77 -8.15 -12.48
N GLN A 128 0.71 -7.37 -12.70
CA GLN A 128 -0.49 -7.92 -13.33
C GLN A 128 0.00 -8.53 -14.64
N GLU A 129 -0.12 -9.85 -14.80
CA GLU A 129 0.05 -10.43 -16.14
C GLU A 129 -0.84 -9.57 -17.04
N PRO A 130 -0.29 -8.95 -18.11
CA PRO A 130 -1.14 -8.24 -19.03
C PRO A 130 -2.22 -9.25 -19.39
N HIS A 131 -3.49 -8.88 -19.19
CA HIS A 131 -4.63 -9.63 -19.69
C HIS A 131 -4.22 -10.02 -21.09
N THR A 132 -3.84 -11.26 -21.25
CA THR A 132 -3.31 -11.67 -22.51
C THR A 132 -4.56 -11.60 -23.36
N GLU A 133 -4.55 -10.72 -24.36
CA GLU A 133 -5.30 -10.97 -25.58
C GLU A 133 -4.77 -12.29 -26.18
N VAL A 134 -4.91 -13.38 -25.45
CA VAL A 134 -4.66 -14.74 -25.88
C VAL A 134 -5.99 -15.42 -25.64
N LEU A 135 -6.89 -15.15 -26.57
CA LEU A 135 -7.82 -16.13 -27.15
C LEU A 135 -8.58 -15.57 -28.38
N ARG A 136 -8.03 -14.59 -29.13
CA ARG A 136 -8.64 -14.16 -30.42
C ARG A 136 -7.74 -14.05 -31.65
N ALA A 137 -6.44 -14.30 -31.57
CA ALA A 137 -5.63 -14.50 -32.77
C ALA A 137 -4.68 -15.68 -32.54
N GLY A 138 -4.86 -16.77 -33.28
CA GLY A 138 -4.16 -18.06 -33.11
C GLY A 138 -2.66 -18.03 -33.44
N GLY A 139 -1.89 -17.18 -32.76
CA GLY A 139 -0.43 -17.19 -32.81
C GLY A 139 0.13 -18.30 -31.90
N GLY A 140 0.94 -19.19 -32.48
CA GLY A 140 1.61 -20.27 -31.75
C GLY A 140 2.56 -19.77 -30.65
N PRO A 141 3.08 -20.69 -29.81
CA PRO A 141 3.84 -20.34 -28.62
C PRO A 141 5.08 -19.48 -28.96
N PRO A 142 5.44 -18.52 -28.11
CA PRO A 142 6.61 -17.66 -28.33
C PRO A 142 7.90 -18.52 -28.34
N PRO A 143 8.91 -18.14 -29.15
CA PRO A 143 10.17 -18.87 -29.21
C PRO A 143 10.89 -18.79 -27.85
N ALA A 144 11.58 -19.89 -27.51
CA ALA A 144 12.38 -19.98 -26.29
C ALA A 144 13.47 -18.89 -26.26
N PRO A 145 13.77 -18.33 -25.07
CA PRO A 145 14.82 -17.32 -24.94
C PRO A 145 16.17 -17.89 -25.38
N ALA A 146 16.91 -17.10 -26.15
CA ALA A 146 18.28 -17.41 -26.53
C ALA A 146 19.23 -17.03 -25.39
N TRP A 147 19.22 -17.84 -24.33
CA TRP A 147 20.33 -18.00 -23.38
C TRP A 147 20.13 -19.27 -22.55
#